data_AF-A0A9P4K247-F1
#
_entry.id   AF-A0A9P4K247-F1
#
_cell.length_a   1.000
_cell.length_b   1.000
_cell.length_c   1.000
_cell.angle_alpha   90.00
_cell.angle_beta   90.00
_cell.angle_gamma   90.00
#
_symmetry.space_group_name_H-M   'P 1'
#
loop_
_entity.id
_entity.type
_entity.pdbx_description
1 polymer ?
#
loop_
_entity_poly.entity_id
_entity_poly.type
_entity_poly.pdbx_seq_one_letter_code
_entity_poly.pdbx_strand_id
1 'polypeptide(L)'
;MSSDSAVGDALQQLAGAVREMTPLGAKTIPKNPERFNLLARPYRYGQSTCSVCKYPGHQCSSVRNAGKNGPCRNAIMSTVGFWEDVSAHIAALYQSHQRFADAIKKNVATYDMRLDNSAQIGGSIEEVIVNCLTRNYLKFQSHFAGIRPKAAAILDKNDYARYEGVTHRLNEFLLHGSSLSDLFERSIANLQ
;
A
#
# COMPACT_ATOMS: atom_id res chain seq x y z
N MET A 1 -27.27 -9.31 -9.64
CA MET A 1 -26.67 -7.98 -9.44
C MET A 1 -26.24 -7.48 -10.80
N SER A 2 -26.64 -6.26 -11.20
CA SER A 2 -26.18 -5.68 -12.47
C SER A 2 -24.67 -5.40 -12.38
N SER A 3 -23.97 -5.49 -13.51
CA SER A 3 -22.54 -5.12 -13.62
C SER A 3 -22.27 -3.73 -13.05
N ASP A 4 -23.23 -2.81 -13.20
CA ASP A 4 -23.11 -1.41 -12.80
C ASP A 4 -23.11 -1.23 -11.27
N SER A 5 -23.78 -2.11 -10.51
CA SER A 5 -23.74 -2.03 -9.05
C SER A 5 -22.38 -2.46 -8.51
N ALA A 6 -21.78 -3.50 -9.09
CA ALA A 6 -20.47 -4.01 -8.67
C ALA A 6 -19.32 -3.02 -8.97
N VAL A 7 -19.40 -2.33 -10.11
CA VAL A 7 -18.47 -1.25 -10.46
C VAL A 7 -18.60 -0.07 -9.50
N GLY A 8 -19.84 0.36 -9.21
CA GLY A 8 -20.11 1.42 -8.24
C GLY A 8 -19.56 1.11 -6.85
N ASP A 9 -19.80 -0.11 -6.37
CA ASP A 9 -19.30 -0.58 -5.06
C ASP A 9 -17.77 -0.58 -5.02
N ALA A 10 -17.10 -1.12 -6.04
CA ALA A 10 -15.64 -1.17 -6.08
C ALA A 10 -15.00 0.23 -6.14
N LEU A 11 -15.57 1.16 -6.91
CA LEU A 11 -15.13 2.56 -6.92
C LEU A 11 -15.31 3.22 -5.56
N GLN A 12 -16.45 2.99 -4.91
CA GLN A 12 -16.72 3.52 -3.58
C GLN A 12 -15.73 2.99 -2.53
N GLN A 13 -15.41 1.70 -2.58
CA GLN A 13 -14.41 1.10 -1.67
C GLN A 13 -13.02 1.71 -1.89
N LEU A 14 -12.56 1.84 -3.15
CA LEU A 14 -11.27 2.46 -3.44
C LEU A 14 -11.24 3.95 -3.07
N ALA A 15 -12.32 4.69 -3.31
CA ALA A 15 -12.44 6.09 -2.90
C ALA A 15 -12.38 6.24 -1.38
N GLY A 16 -13.02 5.34 -0.63
CA GLY A 16 -12.92 5.27 0.82
C GLY A 16 -11.50 5.00 1.29
N ALA A 17 -10.85 3.98 0.72
CA ALA A 17 -9.46 3.64 1.01
C ALA A 17 -8.51 4.81 0.75
N VAL A 18 -8.64 5.48 -0.40
CA VAL A 18 -7.83 6.66 -0.76
C VAL A 18 -8.07 7.83 0.18
N ARG A 19 -9.32 8.09 0.58
CA ARG A 19 -9.63 9.13 1.58
C ARG A 19 -8.87 8.88 2.88
N GLU A 20 -8.82 7.63 3.32
CA GLU A 20 -8.11 7.23 4.54
C GLU A 20 -6.58 7.28 4.42
N MET A 21 -6.04 7.37 3.20
CA MET A 21 -4.61 7.60 2.92
C MET A 21 -4.22 9.08 2.91
N THR A 22 -5.15 10.00 3.19
CA THR A 22 -4.86 11.43 3.29
C THR A 22 -4.76 11.86 4.75
N PRO A 23 -3.95 12.89 5.08
CA PRO A 23 -3.83 13.39 6.46
C PRO A 23 -5.18 13.79 7.10
N LEU A 24 -6.11 14.32 6.30
CA LEU A 24 -7.44 14.77 6.76
C LEU A 24 -8.44 13.62 6.89
N GLY A 25 -8.39 12.62 6.01
CA GLY A 25 -9.37 11.53 5.96
C GLY A 25 -8.97 10.27 6.72
N ALA A 26 -7.73 10.19 7.22
CA ALA A 26 -7.24 8.98 7.87
C ALA A 26 -8.02 8.65 9.15
N LYS A 27 -8.44 7.39 9.31
CA LYS A 27 -9.08 6.86 10.54
C LYS A 27 -8.08 6.56 11.65
N THR A 28 -8.47 6.76 12.91
CA THR A 28 -7.64 6.42 14.06
C THR A 28 -7.25 4.94 14.01
N ILE A 29 -5.99 4.63 14.31
CA ILE A 29 -5.51 3.25 14.34
C ILE A 29 -6.27 2.52 15.45
N PRO A 30 -7.05 1.48 15.13
CA PRO A 30 -7.76 0.70 16.15
C PRO A 30 -6.76 -0.10 17.00
N LYS A 31 -7.18 -0.50 18.21
CA LYS A 31 -6.34 -1.29 19.13
C LYS A 31 -5.86 -2.61 18.50
N ASN A 32 -6.71 -3.24 17.69
CA ASN A 32 -6.43 -4.46 16.95
C ASN A 32 -6.71 -4.21 15.46
N PRO A 33 -5.73 -3.70 14.70
CA PRO A 33 -5.94 -3.40 13.29
C PRO A 33 -6.06 -4.69 12.47
N GLU A 34 -7.16 -4.83 11.76
CA GLU A 34 -7.40 -5.88 10.78
C GLU A 34 -7.61 -5.24 9.41
N ARG A 35 -6.87 -5.73 8.40
CA ARG A 35 -6.91 -5.23 7.02
C ARG A 35 -6.81 -3.69 6.95
N PHE A 36 -5.90 -3.12 7.73
CA PHE A 36 -5.74 -1.67 7.90
C PHE A 36 -4.39 -1.17 7.36
N ASN A 37 -4.39 -0.08 6.58
CA ASN A 37 -3.17 0.55 6.11
C ASN A 37 -2.49 1.38 7.20
N LEU A 38 -1.56 0.78 7.94
CA LEU A 38 -0.82 1.46 9.01
C LEU A 38 0.22 2.48 8.49
N LEU A 39 0.46 2.55 7.18
CA LEU A 39 1.38 3.50 6.53
C LEU A 39 0.66 4.68 5.87
N ALA A 40 -0.68 4.70 5.90
CA ALA A 40 -1.51 5.74 5.31
C ALA A 40 -1.24 7.15 5.84
N ARG A 41 -0.64 7.27 7.03
CA ARG A 41 -0.47 8.54 7.75
C ARG A 41 1.00 8.97 7.74
N PRO A 42 1.32 10.24 7.43
CA PRO A 42 2.59 10.79 7.87
C PRO A 42 2.62 10.75 9.40
N TYR A 43 3.65 10.11 9.96
CA TYR A 43 3.79 9.99 11.41
C TYR A 43 3.81 11.39 12.03
N ARG A 44 2.86 11.66 12.93
CA ARG A 44 2.84 12.94 13.65
C ARG A 44 4.09 13.03 14.52
N TYR A 45 4.68 14.21 14.60
CA TYR A 45 5.78 14.50 15.53
C TYR A 45 5.38 14.02 16.94
N GLY A 46 6.18 13.14 17.53
CA GLY A 46 5.93 12.53 18.85
C GLY A 46 5.25 11.14 18.86
N GLN A 47 4.77 10.61 17.72
CA GLN A 47 4.34 9.20 17.66
C GLN A 47 5.54 8.27 17.49
N SER A 48 5.78 7.42 18.49
CA SER A 48 6.82 6.39 18.41
C SER A 48 6.39 5.27 17.45
N THR A 49 7.26 4.94 16.51
CA THR A 49 7.13 3.73 15.70
C THR A 49 7.80 2.55 16.39
N CYS A 50 7.35 1.34 16.11
CA CYS A 50 7.97 0.13 16.62
C CYS A 50 9.43 0.06 16.19
N SER A 51 10.36 -0.16 17.13
CA SER A 51 11.80 -0.22 16.83
C SER A 51 12.16 -1.33 15.82
N VAL A 52 11.38 -2.41 15.82
CA VAL A 52 11.58 -3.60 15.00
C VAL A 52 11.00 -3.40 13.58
N CYS A 53 9.68 -3.34 13.46
CA CYS A 53 8.99 -3.31 12.17
C CYS A 53 8.65 -1.89 11.67
N LYS A 54 8.97 -0.83 12.44
CA LYS A 54 8.73 0.58 12.07
C LYS A 54 7.27 0.97 11.83
N TYR A 55 6.31 0.08 12.07
CA TYR A 55 4.89 0.41 12.10
C TYR A 55 4.48 1.14 13.39
N PRO A 56 3.43 1.98 13.36
CA PRO A 56 2.85 2.60 14.54
C PRO A 56 1.93 1.62 15.32
N GLY A 57 1.42 2.09 16.46
CA GLY A 57 0.35 1.43 17.20
C GLY A 57 0.81 0.31 18.14
N HIS A 58 2.08 -0.07 18.11
CA HIS A 58 2.68 -1.02 19.04
C HIS A 58 4.17 -0.76 19.22
N GLN A 59 4.77 -1.40 20.24
CA GLN A 59 6.20 -1.41 20.48
C GLN A 59 6.70 -2.84 20.67
N CYS A 60 7.82 -3.16 20.03
CA CYS A 60 8.60 -4.37 20.27
C CYS A 60 10.01 -3.97 20.66
N SER A 61 10.53 -4.61 21.71
CA SER A 61 11.90 -4.41 22.20
C SER A 61 12.93 -5.26 21.44
N SER A 62 12.52 -6.37 20.80
CA SER A 62 13.42 -7.22 20.03
C SER A 62 12.69 -8.03 18.94
N VAL A 63 13.43 -8.46 17.92
CA VAL A 63 12.93 -9.33 16.85
C VAL A 63 12.47 -10.70 17.39
N ARG A 64 13.12 -11.19 18.46
CA ARG A 64 12.79 -12.48 19.09
C ARG A 64 11.34 -12.53 19.61
N ASN A 65 10.83 -11.40 20.09
CA ASN A 65 9.46 -11.27 20.60
C ASN A 65 8.46 -10.82 19.51
N ALA A 66 8.94 -10.58 18.28
CA ALA A 66 8.15 -10.06 17.17
C ALA A 66 7.55 -11.17 16.27
N GLY A 67 7.84 -12.45 16.56
CA GLY A 67 7.54 -13.62 15.72
C GLY A 67 6.06 -13.99 15.54
N LYS A 68 5.78 -15.29 15.35
CA LYS A 68 4.57 -15.86 14.69
C LYS A 68 3.18 -15.42 15.21
N ASN A 69 3.08 -14.82 16.39
CA ASN A 69 1.84 -14.20 16.93
C ASN A 69 2.10 -12.83 17.60
N GLY A 70 3.23 -12.20 17.27
CA GLY A 70 3.68 -10.94 17.84
C GLY A 70 3.01 -9.74 17.18
N PRO A 71 3.00 -8.58 17.84
CA PRO A 71 2.33 -7.38 17.33
C PRO A 71 2.95 -6.84 16.03
N CYS A 72 4.24 -7.13 15.76
CA CYS A 72 4.86 -6.81 14.46
C CYS A 72 4.26 -7.60 13.30
N ARG A 73 4.11 -8.93 13.45
CA ARG A 73 3.48 -9.75 12.42
C ARG A 73 2.05 -9.29 12.17
N ASN A 74 1.28 -9.04 13.23
CA ASN A 74 -0.10 -8.56 13.11
C ASN A 74 -0.17 -7.22 12.36
N ALA A 75 0.73 -6.27 12.65
CA ALA A 75 0.80 -5.00 11.95
C ALA A 75 1.13 -5.15 10.45
N ILE A 76 2.14 -5.97 10.12
CA ILE A 76 2.53 -6.25 8.74
C ILE A 76 1.36 -6.91 8.00
N MET A 77 0.78 -7.98 8.55
CA MET A 77 -0.27 -8.75 7.89
C MET A 77 -1.60 -8.01 7.83
N SER A 78 -1.87 -7.07 8.74
CA SER A 78 -2.99 -6.15 8.63
C SER A 78 -2.82 -5.23 7.41
N THR A 79 -1.61 -4.70 7.21
CA THR A 79 -1.31 -3.85 6.04
C THR A 79 -1.32 -4.66 4.74
N VAL A 80 -0.82 -5.90 4.74
CA VAL A 80 -0.93 -6.82 3.59
C VAL A 80 -2.41 -7.09 3.27
N GLY A 81 -3.22 -7.39 4.30
CA GLY A 81 -4.66 -7.63 4.12
C GLY A 81 -5.40 -6.44 3.53
N PHE A 82 -5.06 -5.22 3.94
CA PHE A 82 -5.58 -4.00 3.32
C PHE A 82 -5.29 -3.97 1.80
N TRP A 83 -4.04 -4.27 1.41
CA TRP A 83 -3.66 -4.26 0.01
C TRP A 83 -4.26 -5.42 -0.79
N GLU A 84 -4.55 -6.56 -0.16
CA GLU A 84 -5.30 -7.65 -0.78
C GLU A 84 -6.70 -7.17 -1.19
N ASP A 85 -7.43 -6.48 -0.31
CA ASP A 85 -8.76 -5.89 -0.63
C ASP A 85 -8.67 -4.89 -1.77
N VAL A 86 -7.73 -3.95 -1.66
CA VAL A 86 -7.49 -2.93 -2.69
C VAL A 86 -7.17 -3.59 -4.04
N SER A 87 -6.33 -4.62 -4.05
CA SER A 87 -5.95 -5.34 -5.28
C SER A 87 -7.15 -6.02 -5.95
N ALA A 88 -8.08 -6.57 -5.16
CA ALA A 88 -9.29 -7.20 -5.69
C ALA A 88 -10.21 -6.18 -6.36
N HIS A 89 -10.41 -5.00 -5.76
CA HIS A 89 -11.20 -3.92 -6.35
C HIS A 89 -10.52 -3.32 -7.59
N ILE A 90 -9.20 -3.15 -7.57
CA ILE A 90 -8.44 -2.72 -8.75
C ILE A 90 -8.65 -3.72 -9.90
N ALA A 91 -8.49 -5.01 -9.65
CA ALA A 91 -8.63 -6.03 -10.68
C ALA A 91 -10.04 -6.04 -11.29
N ALA A 92 -11.08 -5.94 -10.44
CA ALA A 92 -12.47 -5.85 -10.89
C ALA A 92 -12.69 -4.62 -11.79
N LEU A 93 -12.26 -3.43 -11.36
CA LEU A 93 -12.42 -2.20 -12.13
C LEU A 93 -11.58 -2.18 -13.40
N TYR A 94 -10.36 -2.72 -13.37
CA TYR A 94 -9.51 -2.79 -14.56
C TYR A 94 -10.15 -3.62 -15.68
N GLN A 95 -10.88 -4.68 -15.33
CA GLN A 95 -11.58 -5.55 -16.30
C GLN A 95 -12.90 -4.96 -16.80
N SER A 96 -13.60 -4.20 -15.97
CA SER A 96 -15.02 -3.84 -16.19
C SER A 96 -15.29 -2.34 -16.36
N HIS A 97 -14.32 -1.47 -16.07
CA HIS A 97 -14.49 -0.02 -16.09
C HIS A 97 -13.39 0.67 -16.90
N GLN A 98 -13.69 0.95 -18.18
CA GLN A 98 -12.73 1.45 -19.17
C GLN A 98 -11.96 2.69 -18.68
N ARG A 99 -12.64 3.68 -18.09
CA ARG A 99 -11.99 4.90 -17.59
C ARG A 99 -10.96 4.61 -16.49
N PHE A 100 -11.21 3.59 -15.66
CA PHE A 100 -10.28 3.20 -14.60
C PHE A 100 -9.07 2.46 -15.16
N ALA A 101 -9.30 1.58 -16.15
CA ALA A 101 -8.21 0.93 -16.88
C ALA A 101 -7.32 1.95 -17.60
N ASP A 102 -7.90 2.98 -18.21
CA ASP A 102 -7.16 4.06 -18.86
C ASP A 102 -6.38 4.92 -17.85
N ALA A 103 -6.96 5.21 -16.69
CA ALA A 103 -6.26 5.90 -15.60
C ALA A 103 -5.04 5.09 -15.12
N ILE A 104 -5.17 3.75 -15.01
CA ILE A 104 -4.04 2.86 -14.70
C ILE A 104 -2.95 2.95 -15.77
N LYS A 105 -3.31 2.84 -17.06
CA LYS A 105 -2.34 2.87 -18.17
C LYS A 105 -1.59 4.20 -18.27
N LYS A 106 -2.27 5.32 -17.97
CA LYS A 106 -1.68 6.67 -18.03
C LYS A 106 -0.85 7.03 -16.81
N ASN A 107 -1.07 6.37 -15.67
CA ASN A 107 -0.37 6.71 -14.44
C ASN A 107 1.08 6.19 -14.48
N VAL A 108 2.04 7.11 -14.58
CA VAL A 108 3.47 6.80 -14.60
C VAL A 108 4.02 6.84 -13.18
N ALA A 109 4.39 5.68 -12.64
CA ALA A 109 5.04 5.58 -11.34
C ALA A 109 6.52 5.99 -11.43
N THR A 110 6.98 6.80 -10.46
CA THR A 110 8.40 7.14 -10.29
C THR A 110 8.89 6.73 -8.91
N TYR A 111 10.21 6.52 -8.76
CA TYR A 111 10.78 6.12 -7.48
C TYR A 111 10.48 7.12 -6.36
N ASP A 112 10.47 8.42 -6.67
CA ASP A 112 10.28 9.50 -5.67
C ASP A 112 8.86 9.66 -5.16
N MET A 113 7.87 9.10 -5.84
CA MET A 113 6.48 9.06 -5.36
C MET A 113 6.34 8.34 -4.00
N ARG A 114 7.31 7.51 -3.60
CA ARG A 114 7.35 6.89 -2.25
C ARG A 114 7.52 7.92 -1.13
N LEU A 115 8.15 9.07 -1.41
CA LEU A 115 8.40 10.14 -0.45
C LEU A 115 7.34 11.25 -0.54
N ASP A 116 6.52 11.21 -1.58
CA ASP A 116 5.57 12.26 -1.90
C ASP A 116 4.38 12.26 -0.93
N ASN A 117 4.25 13.35 -0.17
CA ASN A 117 3.11 13.66 0.70
C ASN A 117 2.34 14.89 0.22
N SER A 118 2.59 15.36 -1.00
CA SER A 118 1.91 16.50 -1.59
C SER A 118 0.40 16.26 -1.72
N ALA A 119 -0.34 17.37 -1.83
CA ALA A 119 -1.76 17.34 -2.08
C ALA A 119 -2.09 16.60 -3.38
N GLN A 120 -3.32 16.09 -3.45
CA GLN A 120 -3.80 15.32 -4.59
C GLN A 120 -3.77 16.17 -5.87
N ILE A 121 -3.26 15.60 -6.96
CA ILE A 121 -3.29 16.24 -8.28
C ILE A 121 -4.74 16.24 -8.77
N GLY A 122 -5.21 17.36 -9.34
CA GLY A 122 -6.54 17.44 -9.94
C GLY A 122 -6.67 16.52 -11.17
N GLY A 123 -7.87 16.01 -11.43
CA GLY A 123 -8.13 15.08 -12.53
C GLY A 123 -9.50 14.41 -12.40
N SER A 124 -9.74 13.38 -13.22
CA SER A 124 -10.91 12.52 -13.03
C SER A 124 -10.81 11.75 -11.72
N ILE A 125 -11.96 11.31 -11.17
CA ILE A 125 -11.97 10.53 -9.92
C ILE A 125 -11.09 9.27 -10.01
N GLU A 126 -11.04 8.62 -11.17
CA GLU A 126 -10.21 7.44 -11.41
C GLU A 126 -8.72 7.77 -11.39
N GLU A 127 -8.30 8.84 -12.06
CA GLU A 127 -6.90 9.31 -12.07
C GLU A 127 -6.43 9.66 -10.65
N VAL A 128 -7.29 10.38 -9.93
CA VAL A 128 -7.14 10.80 -8.54
C VAL A 128 -6.99 9.59 -7.60
N ILE A 129 -7.79 8.55 -7.79
CA ILE A 129 -7.71 7.29 -7.03
C ILE A 129 -6.41 6.56 -7.36
N VAL A 130 -6.13 6.28 -8.64
CA VAL A 130 -4.98 5.50 -9.10
C VAL A 130 -3.67 6.15 -8.66
N ASN A 131 -3.55 7.47 -8.78
CA ASN A 131 -2.34 8.18 -8.38
C ASN A 131 -2.09 8.07 -6.86
N CYS A 132 -3.14 8.26 -6.04
CA CYS A 132 -3.01 8.14 -4.59
C CYS A 132 -2.67 6.70 -4.15
N LEU A 133 -3.32 5.70 -4.77
CA LEU A 133 -2.99 4.29 -4.55
C LEU A 133 -1.53 4.00 -4.91
N THR A 134 -1.05 4.49 -6.04
CA THR A 134 0.34 4.29 -6.49
C THR A 134 1.35 4.85 -5.50
N ARG A 135 1.17 6.11 -5.04
CA ARG A 135 2.06 6.73 -4.05
C ARG A 135 2.10 5.95 -2.74
N ASN A 136 0.93 5.55 -2.23
CA ASN A 136 0.84 4.80 -0.97
C ASN A 136 1.34 3.36 -1.11
N TYR A 137 1.18 2.76 -2.28
CA TYR A 137 1.74 1.45 -2.58
C TYR A 137 3.26 1.50 -2.60
N LEU A 138 3.86 2.53 -3.20
CA LEU A 138 5.31 2.73 -3.19
C LEU A 138 5.85 2.98 -1.77
N LYS A 139 5.09 3.69 -0.91
CA LYS A 139 5.41 3.79 0.54
C LYS A 139 5.43 2.42 1.20
N PHE A 140 4.44 1.58 0.91
CA PHE A 140 4.39 0.22 1.43
C PHE A 140 5.57 -0.64 0.95
N GLN A 141 5.89 -0.62 -0.35
CA GLN A 141 7.04 -1.34 -0.90
C GLN A 141 8.36 -0.84 -0.30
N SER A 142 8.56 0.48 -0.22
CA SER A 142 9.76 1.08 0.39
C SER A 142 9.88 0.73 1.87
N HIS A 143 8.77 0.72 2.60
CA HIS A 143 8.75 0.33 4.00
C HIS A 143 9.14 -1.14 4.17
N PHE A 144 8.51 -2.04 3.39
CA PHE A 144 8.80 -3.47 3.46
C PHE A 144 10.26 -3.77 3.11
N ALA A 145 10.80 -3.13 2.06
CA ALA A 145 12.21 -3.24 1.68
C ALA A 145 13.15 -2.87 2.85
N GLY A 146 12.85 -1.80 3.58
CA GLY A 146 13.62 -1.36 4.74
C GLY A 146 13.57 -2.31 5.95
N ILE A 147 12.52 -3.12 6.07
CA ILE A 147 12.38 -4.11 7.16
C ILE A 147 12.61 -5.56 6.71
N ARG A 148 12.88 -5.82 5.42
CA ARG A 148 12.99 -7.15 4.84
C ARG A 148 13.89 -8.11 5.63
N PRO A 149 15.10 -7.73 6.10
CA PRO A 149 15.93 -8.63 6.90
C PRO A 149 15.26 -9.09 8.20
N LYS A 150 14.48 -8.20 8.83
CA LYS A 150 13.74 -8.50 10.07
C LYS A 150 12.45 -9.25 9.77
N ALA A 151 11.79 -8.94 8.66
CA ALA A 151 10.58 -9.62 8.21
C ALA A 151 10.81 -11.12 8.06
N ALA A 152 12.02 -11.54 7.63
CA ALA A 152 12.42 -12.95 7.52
C ALA A 152 12.35 -13.73 8.85
N ALA A 153 12.47 -13.04 9.99
CA ALA A 153 12.33 -13.63 11.32
C ALA A 153 10.93 -13.43 11.94
N ILE A 154 10.09 -12.59 11.34
CA ILE A 154 8.76 -12.21 11.86
C ILE A 154 7.65 -13.00 11.16
N LEU A 155 7.76 -13.14 9.83
CA LEU A 155 6.76 -13.72 8.96
C LEU A 155 7.07 -15.20 8.69
N ASP A 156 6.02 -16.02 8.63
CA ASP A 156 6.16 -17.40 8.17
C ASP A 156 6.06 -17.52 6.64
N LYS A 157 6.16 -18.75 6.12
CA LYS A 157 6.08 -19.01 4.68
C LYS A 157 4.76 -18.56 4.06
N ASN A 158 3.65 -18.71 4.77
CA ASN A 158 2.32 -18.35 4.26
C ASN A 158 2.16 -16.83 4.24
N ASP A 159 2.68 -16.13 5.25
CA ASP A 159 2.71 -14.68 5.28
C ASP A 159 3.51 -14.10 4.12
N TYR A 160 4.69 -14.66 3.86
CA TYR A 160 5.51 -14.27 2.71
C TYR A 160 4.81 -14.52 1.38
N ALA A 161 4.18 -15.69 1.20
CA ALA A 161 3.43 -16.00 -0.01
C ALA A 161 2.28 -14.99 -0.24
N ARG A 162 1.59 -14.56 0.82
CA ARG A 162 0.55 -13.52 0.74
C ARG A 162 1.13 -12.17 0.34
N TYR A 163 2.23 -11.75 0.96
CA TYR A 163 2.93 -10.51 0.60
C TYR A 163 3.41 -10.52 -0.86
N GLU A 164 4.00 -11.62 -1.31
CA GLU A 164 4.48 -11.76 -2.69
C GLU A 164 3.32 -11.75 -3.69
N GLY A 165 2.23 -12.46 -3.38
CA GLY A 165 1.03 -12.51 -4.22
C GLY A 165 0.39 -11.13 -4.40
N VAL A 166 0.25 -10.33 -3.33
CA VAL A 166 -0.29 -8.98 -3.45
C VAL A 166 0.68 -8.02 -4.15
N THR A 167 1.99 -8.16 -3.90
CA THR A 167 3.02 -7.34 -4.54
C THR A 167 3.07 -7.60 -6.05
N HIS A 168 3.00 -8.86 -6.47
CA HIS A 168 2.99 -9.23 -7.88
C HIS A 168 1.81 -8.57 -8.61
N ARG A 169 0.58 -8.75 -8.09
CA ARG A 169 -0.63 -8.15 -8.69
C ARG A 169 -0.59 -6.63 -8.74
N LEU A 170 -0.19 -5.98 -7.65
CA LEU A 170 -0.15 -4.53 -7.59
C LEU A 170 0.98 -3.94 -8.44
N ASN A 171 2.10 -4.64 -8.64
CA ASN A 171 3.12 -4.23 -9.60
C ASN A 171 2.58 -4.25 -11.03
N GLU A 172 1.83 -5.28 -11.43
CA GLU A 172 1.20 -5.36 -12.76
C GLU A 172 0.27 -4.16 -13.01
N PHE A 173 -0.58 -3.82 -12.03
CA PHE A 173 -1.53 -2.72 -12.19
C PHE A 173 -0.90 -1.33 -11.99
N LEU A 174 -0.26 -1.08 -10.85
CA LEU A 174 0.13 0.27 -10.45
C LEU A 174 1.51 0.68 -10.94
N LEU A 175 2.39 -0.28 -11.22
CA LEU A 175 3.79 -0.06 -11.63
C LEU A 175 4.10 -0.59 -13.04
N HIS A 176 3.07 -1.01 -13.79
CA HIS A 176 3.18 -1.59 -15.13
C HIS A 176 4.21 -2.74 -15.20
N GLY A 177 4.16 -3.62 -14.20
CA GLY A 177 5.05 -4.77 -14.07
C GLY A 177 6.43 -4.47 -13.49
N SER A 178 6.78 -3.20 -13.27
CA SER A 178 8.07 -2.82 -12.69
C SER A 178 8.11 -3.05 -11.17
N SER A 179 9.28 -3.37 -10.65
CA SER A 179 9.55 -3.43 -9.21
C SER A 179 9.99 -2.07 -8.65
N LEU A 180 10.01 -1.93 -7.32
CA LEU A 180 10.59 -0.74 -6.67
C LEU A 180 12.07 -0.57 -7.04
N SER A 181 12.81 -1.67 -7.15
CA SER A 181 14.22 -1.66 -7.56
C SER A 181 14.39 -1.18 -8.99
N ASP A 182 13.53 -1.61 -9.91
CA ASP A 182 13.57 -1.17 -11.32
C ASP A 182 13.33 0.34 -11.42
N LEU A 183 12.39 0.87 -10.63
CA LEU A 183 12.13 2.31 -10.56
C LEU A 183 13.34 3.07 -9.99
N PHE A 184 14.02 2.51 -8.98
CA PHE A 184 15.23 3.09 -8.43
C PHE A 184 16.36 3.14 -9.47
N GLU A 185 16.64 2.03 -10.15
CA GLU A 185 17.68 1.96 -11.18
C GLU A 185 17.43 2.96 -12.31
N ARG A 186 16.18 3.07 -12.79
CA ARG A 186 15.79 4.10 -13.77
C ARG A 186 16.02 5.52 -13.24
N SER A 187 15.73 5.78 -11.97
CA SER A 187 15.94 7.11 -11.38
C SER A 187 17.41 7.50 -11.34
N ILE A 188 18.32 6.54 -11.14
CA ILE A 188 19.77 6.79 -11.15
C ILE A 188 20.27 6.96 -12.60
N ALA A 189 19.81 6.13 -13.53
CA ALA A 189 20.21 6.21 -14.94
C ALA A 189 19.83 7.55 -15.58
N ASN A 190 18.69 8.13 -15.19
CA ASN A 190 18.24 9.45 -15.69
C ASN A 190 19.03 10.65 -15.13
N LEU A 191 19.93 10.44 -14.17
CA LEU A 191 20.80 11.48 -13.60
C LEU A 191 22.18 11.54 -14.29
N GLN A 192 22.47 10.61 -15.21
CA GLN A 192 23.71 10.54 -16.00
C GLN A 192 23.51 11.18 -17.37
#